data_AF-A0A0X3VK20-F1
#
_entry.id   AF-A0A0X3VK20-F1
#
_cell.length_a   1.000
_cell.length_b   1.000
_cell.length_c   1.000
_cell.angle_alpha   90.00
_cell.angle_beta   90.00
_cell.angle_gamma   90.00
#
_symmetry.space_group_name_H-M   'P 1'
#
loop_
_entity.id
_entity.type
_entity.pdbx_description
1 polymer ?
#
loop_
_entity_poly.entity_id
_entity_poly.type
_entity_poly.pdbx_seq_one_letter_code
_entity_poly.pdbx_strand_id
1 'polypeptide(L)'
;MSLAEYGESRWATAMRGLEPLTMCPYEAGWRLRVLPSLGHVPVRAMTRRAVNRALHCWIADECGLSTVKNSLAVLVRVLEQAVRDGLLDANPARIIGWQREYQRAQRERTAPRSLALPGPAALDRLAARLVQRSPDGYEGWGDIVRFAAWTASRFSEVSALRAGDIDPVDWTWDVCRHTVFVPGGLRDCGYRGKSRRTVPLRPAARMLLAARLRAARHTPQARLFTGPTGGRFSTPLLREATGWDEVVVELGHEFLLRQDLRPTGLTWLAAAGVPLSVLNDVAERPSPAELRRYLPPADGPVPEASPGVPPQRSGPRP
;
A
#
# COMPACT_ATOMS: atom_id res chain seq x y z
N MET A 1 -1.20 -31.72 -24.74
CA MET A 1 -1.00 -30.26 -24.68
C MET A 1 -0.75 -29.86 -23.24
N SER A 2 0.42 -29.30 -22.98
CA SER A 2 0.81 -28.74 -21.69
C SER A 2 0.06 -27.45 -21.39
N LEU A 3 0.08 -27.00 -20.13
CA LEU A 3 -0.49 -25.70 -19.76
C LEU A 3 0.21 -24.54 -20.50
N ALA A 4 1.53 -24.64 -20.70
CA ALA A 4 2.29 -23.64 -21.44
C ALA A 4 1.79 -23.49 -22.89
N GLU A 5 1.75 -24.60 -23.63
CA GLU A 5 1.28 -24.64 -25.03
C GLU A 5 -0.18 -24.17 -25.15
N TYR A 6 -1.03 -24.60 -24.23
CA TYR A 6 -2.43 -24.21 -24.22
C TYR A 6 -2.59 -22.71 -23.93
N GLY A 7 -1.86 -22.21 -22.93
CA GLY A 7 -1.90 -20.80 -22.55
C GLY A 7 -1.45 -19.88 -23.68
N GLU A 8 -0.39 -20.24 -24.40
CA GLU A 8 0.08 -19.49 -25.57
C GLU A 8 -0.96 -19.47 -26.69
N SER A 9 -1.49 -20.64 -27.07
CA SER A 9 -2.48 -20.75 -28.16
C SER A 9 -3.83 -20.08 -27.87
N ARG A 10 -4.22 -19.99 -26.58
CA ARG A 10 -5.50 -19.41 -26.16
C ARG A 10 -5.37 -18.06 -25.46
N TRP A 11 -4.17 -17.48 -25.41
CA TRP A 11 -3.89 -16.26 -24.64
C TRP A 11 -4.84 -15.11 -24.99
N ALA A 12 -4.96 -14.80 -26.28
CA ALA A 12 -5.80 -13.72 -26.78
C ALA A 12 -7.28 -13.89 -26.39
N THR A 13 -7.78 -15.13 -26.41
CA THR A 13 -9.16 -15.43 -26.02
C THR A 13 -9.33 -15.35 -24.51
N ALA A 14 -8.40 -15.91 -23.74
CA ALA A 14 -8.44 -15.92 -22.28
C ALA A 14 -8.34 -14.49 -21.69
N MET A 15 -7.56 -13.60 -22.30
CA MET A 15 -7.35 -12.22 -21.85
C MET A 15 -8.33 -11.20 -22.46
N ARG A 16 -9.26 -11.65 -23.31
CA ARG A 16 -10.25 -10.77 -23.95
C ARG A 16 -11.03 -9.95 -22.92
N GLY A 17 -11.19 -8.66 -23.20
CA GLY A 17 -11.98 -7.73 -22.39
C GLY A 17 -11.27 -7.19 -21.14
N LEU A 18 -9.98 -7.46 -20.96
CA LEU A 18 -9.19 -6.84 -19.91
C LEU A 18 -8.69 -5.46 -20.35
N GLU A 19 -8.81 -4.49 -19.43
CA GLU A 19 -8.13 -3.21 -19.58
C GLU A 19 -6.60 -3.45 -19.57
N PRO A 20 -5.81 -2.72 -20.38
CA PRO A 20 -4.36 -2.93 -20.45
C PRO A 20 -3.64 -2.85 -19.09
N LEU A 21 -4.12 -1.99 -18.19
CA LEU A 21 -3.69 -1.87 -16.79
C LEU A 21 -3.75 -3.19 -16.01
N THR A 22 -4.72 -4.03 -16.34
CA THR A 22 -4.92 -5.34 -15.70
C THR A 22 -4.09 -6.43 -16.40
N MET A 23 -3.71 -6.25 -17.67
CA MET A 23 -2.95 -7.26 -18.43
C MET A 23 -1.49 -7.37 -17.98
N CYS A 24 -0.76 -6.25 -17.81
CA CYS A 24 0.65 -6.28 -17.39
C CYS A 24 0.92 -7.15 -16.14
N PRO A 25 0.19 -7.00 -15.02
CA PRO A 25 0.43 -7.85 -13.85
C PRO A 25 0.06 -9.33 -14.09
N TYR A 26 -0.85 -9.62 -15.01
CA TYR A 26 -1.24 -10.99 -15.35
C TYR A 26 -0.18 -11.67 -16.22
N GLU A 27 0.39 -10.97 -17.19
CA GLU A 27 1.53 -11.44 -17.99
C GLU A 27 2.75 -11.73 -17.10
N ALA A 28 3.06 -10.81 -16.19
CA ALA A 28 4.14 -11.02 -15.22
C ALA A 28 3.87 -12.22 -14.31
N GLY A 29 2.63 -12.39 -13.83
CA GLY A 29 2.20 -13.55 -13.05
C GLY A 29 2.33 -14.86 -13.82
N TRP A 30 1.93 -14.86 -15.09
CA TRP A 30 2.01 -16.01 -15.98
C TRP A 30 3.46 -16.44 -16.20
N ARG A 31 4.31 -15.52 -16.66
CA ARG A 31 5.71 -15.79 -17.03
C ARG A 31 6.59 -16.15 -15.84
N LEU A 32 6.47 -15.43 -14.73
CA LEU A 32 7.40 -15.56 -13.61
C LEU A 32 6.98 -16.64 -12.60
N ARG A 33 5.72 -17.10 -12.60
CA ARG A 33 5.21 -18.00 -11.56
C ARG A 33 4.41 -19.15 -12.11
N VAL A 34 3.39 -18.88 -12.91
CA VAL A 34 2.51 -19.94 -13.41
C VAL A 34 3.27 -20.90 -14.33
N LEU A 35 4.02 -20.39 -15.32
CA LEU A 35 4.79 -21.22 -16.24
C LEU A 35 5.88 -22.05 -15.53
N PRO A 36 6.74 -21.47 -14.66
CA PRO A 36 7.71 -22.26 -13.91
C PRO A 36 7.09 -23.33 -13.01
N SER A 37 5.92 -23.05 -12.41
CA SER A 37 5.32 -23.95 -11.41
C SER A 37 4.45 -25.04 -12.04
N LEU A 38 3.69 -24.70 -13.09
CA LEU A 38 2.60 -25.52 -13.63
C LEU A 38 2.64 -25.64 -15.16
N GLY A 39 3.53 -24.93 -15.87
CA GLY A 39 3.56 -24.89 -17.33
C GLY A 39 3.73 -26.26 -17.98
N HIS A 40 4.53 -27.13 -17.36
CA HIS A 40 4.78 -28.50 -17.81
C HIS A 40 3.60 -29.46 -17.57
N VAL A 41 2.63 -29.08 -16.73
CA VAL A 41 1.50 -29.95 -16.37
C VAL A 41 0.51 -30.01 -17.53
N PRO A 42 0.08 -31.20 -17.99
CA PRO A 42 -0.98 -31.32 -18.99
C PRO A 42 -2.29 -30.69 -18.50
N VAL A 43 -2.99 -29.93 -19.35
CA VAL A 43 -4.23 -29.24 -18.96
C VAL A 43 -5.27 -30.21 -18.40
N ARG A 44 -5.45 -31.38 -19.04
CA ARG A 44 -6.39 -32.43 -18.59
C ARG A 44 -6.01 -33.09 -17.26
N ALA A 45 -4.74 -33.02 -16.88
CA ALA A 45 -4.24 -33.54 -15.61
C ALA A 45 -4.20 -32.45 -14.51
N MET A 46 -4.67 -31.24 -14.80
CA MET A 46 -4.65 -30.13 -13.85
C MET A 46 -5.63 -30.40 -12.71
N THR A 47 -5.11 -30.49 -11.48
CA THR A 47 -5.91 -30.74 -10.28
C THR A 47 -5.85 -29.56 -9.32
N ARG A 48 -6.86 -29.45 -8.44
CA ARG A 48 -6.86 -28.45 -7.35
C ARG A 48 -5.63 -28.59 -6.47
N ARG A 49 -5.18 -29.83 -6.22
CA ARG A 49 -3.97 -30.11 -5.43
C ARG A 49 -2.71 -29.53 -6.08
N ALA A 50 -2.55 -29.64 -7.39
CA ALA A 50 -1.43 -29.06 -8.11
C ALA A 50 -1.42 -27.52 -7.98
N VAL A 51 -2.58 -26.89 -8.16
CA VAL A 51 -2.69 -25.43 -8.02
C VAL A 51 -2.45 -24.98 -6.58
N ASN A 52 -3.00 -25.66 -5.57
CA ASN A 52 -2.75 -25.36 -4.16
C ASN A 52 -1.27 -25.50 -3.80
N ARG A 53 -0.58 -26.52 -4.31
CA ARG A 53 0.87 -26.66 -4.10
C ARG A 53 1.64 -25.49 -4.70
N ALA A 54 1.34 -25.09 -5.94
CA ALA A 54 1.96 -23.92 -6.56
C ALA A 54 1.71 -22.64 -5.76
N LEU A 55 0.47 -22.43 -5.30
CA LEU A 55 0.10 -21.33 -4.42
C LEU A 55 0.93 -21.33 -3.12
N HIS A 56 1.06 -22.47 -2.44
CA HIS A 56 1.87 -22.58 -1.23
C HIS A 56 3.35 -22.31 -1.49
N CYS A 57 3.89 -22.77 -2.63
CA CYS A 57 5.25 -22.42 -3.05
C CYS A 57 5.40 -20.91 -3.22
N TRP A 58 4.49 -20.22 -3.93
CA TRP A 58 4.59 -18.76 -4.07
C TRP A 58 4.49 -18.02 -2.73
N ILE A 59 3.71 -18.54 -1.78
CA ILE A 59 3.62 -18.00 -0.42
C ILE A 59 4.91 -18.26 0.36
N ALA A 60 5.51 -19.45 0.21
CA ALA A 60 6.78 -19.83 0.82
C ALA A 60 7.96 -19.03 0.24
N ASP A 61 7.94 -18.76 -1.07
CA ASP A 61 8.85 -17.86 -1.80
C ASP A 61 8.55 -16.38 -1.53
N GLU A 62 7.70 -16.10 -0.53
CA GLU A 62 7.43 -14.78 0.01
C GLU A 62 6.86 -13.77 -0.99
N CYS A 63 6.17 -14.27 -2.02
CA CYS A 63 5.49 -13.40 -2.98
C CYS A 63 4.44 -12.52 -2.27
N GLY A 64 4.38 -11.24 -2.66
CA GLY A 64 3.37 -10.29 -2.16
C GLY A 64 1.93 -10.71 -2.46
N LEU A 65 0.96 -10.24 -1.68
CA LEU A 65 -0.46 -10.61 -1.82
C LEU A 65 -1.00 -10.32 -3.22
N SER A 66 -0.71 -9.12 -3.74
CA SER A 66 -1.10 -8.69 -5.09
C SER A 66 -0.48 -9.59 -6.15
N THR A 67 0.79 -9.96 -5.96
CA THR A 67 1.55 -10.84 -6.83
C THR A 67 0.93 -12.24 -6.90
N VAL A 68 0.61 -12.84 -5.74
CA VAL A 68 -0.08 -14.13 -5.67
C VAL A 68 -1.47 -14.03 -6.30
N LYS A 69 -2.23 -12.97 -5.97
CA LYS A 69 -3.56 -12.71 -6.54
C LYS A 69 -3.54 -12.66 -8.06
N ASN A 70 -2.63 -11.88 -8.63
CA ASN A 70 -2.55 -11.67 -10.08
C ASN A 70 -2.11 -12.94 -10.81
N SER A 71 -1.17 -13.69 -10.21
CA SER A 71 -0.71 -14.98 -10.74
C SER A 71 -1.81 -16.05 -10.71
N LEU A 72 -2.64 -16.06 -9.66
CA LEU A 72 -3.80 -16.95 -9.61
C LEU A 72 -4.90 -16.49 -10.58
N ALA A 73 -5.14 -15.19 -10.69
CA ALA A 73 -6.19 -14.64 -11.55
C ALA A 73 -5.96 -14.95 -13.03
N VAL A 74 -4.71 -14.82 -13.52
CA VAL A 74 -4.37 -15.20 -14.90
C VAL A 74 -4.56 -16.71 -15.12
N LEU A 75 -4.15 -17.55 -14.17
CA LEU A 75 -4.34 -19.00 -14.23
C LEU A 75 -5.83 -19.37 -14.27
N VAL A 76 -6.65 -18.73 -13.44
CA VAL A 76 -8.11 -18.92 -13.45
C VAL A 76 -8.66 -18.63 -14.84
N ARG A 77 -8.31 -17.50 -15.46
CA ARG A 77 -8.84 -17.15 -16.78
C ARG A 77 -8.44 -18.14 -17.88
N VAL A 78 -7.17 -18.57 -17.89
CA VAL A 78 -6.70 -19.58 -18.85
C VAL A 78 -7.45 -20.90 -18.66
N LEU A 79 -7.63 -21.37 -17.42
CA LEU A 79 -8.35 -22.61 -17.16
C LEU A 79 -9.87 -22.49 -17.32
N GLU A 80 -10.45 -21.30 -17.20
CA GLU A 80 -11.84 -21.09 -17.63
C GLU A 80 -11.99 -21.24 -19.14
N GLN A 81 -11.01 -20.81 -19.93
CA GLN A 81 -11.02 -21.08 -21.36
C GLN A 81 -10.90 -22.59 -21.64
N ALA A 82 -10.09 -23.33 -20.87
CA ALA A 82 -10.00 -24.79 -20.99
C ALA A 82 -11.32 -25.50 -20.68
N VAL A 83 -12.10 -24.99 -19.72
CA VAL A 83 -13.45 -25.48 -19.43
C VAL A 83 -14.40 -25.18 -20.60
N ARG A 84 -14.35 -23.97 -21.17
CA ARG A 84 -15.16 -23.61 -22.36
C ARG A 84 -14.80 -24.46 -23.59
N ASP A 85 -13.53 -24.82 -23.73
CA ASP A 85 -13.02 -25.69 -24.80
C ASP A 85 -13.31 -27.19 -24.51
N GLY A 86 -13.97 -27.53 -23.40
CA GLY A 86 -14.33 -28.92 -23.04
C GLY A 86 -13.15 -29.80 -22.61
N LEU A 87 -12.01 -29.19 -22.25
CA LEU A 87 -10.82 -29.91 -21.77
C LEU A 87 -10.85 -30.23 -20.28
N LEU A 88 -11.69 -29.51 -19.52
CA LEU A 88 -11.88 -29.65 -18.09
C LEU A 88 -13.36 -29.51 -17.75
N ASP A 89 -13.85 -30.33 -16.83
CA ASP A 89 -15.24 -30.24 -16.35
C ASP A 89 -15.43 -29.05 -15.40
N ALA A 90 -14.39 -28.69 -14.65
CA ALA A 90 -14.40 -27.59 -13.71
C ALA A 90 -13.01 -26.95 -13.60
N ASN A 91 -12.97 -25.65 -13.26
CA ASN A 91 -11.71 -24.93 -13.13
C ASN A 91 -11.04 -25.23 -11.77
N PRO A 92 -9.89 -25.92 -11.72
CA PRO A 92 -9.21 -26.26 -10.48
C PRO A 92 -8.53 -25.07 -9.81
N ALA A 93 -8.32 -23.95 -10.51
CA ALA A 93 -7.70 -22.74 -9.95
C ALA A 93 -8.69 -21.82 -9.22
N ARG A 94 -10.00 -22.11 -9.26
CA ARG A 94 -10.99 -21.44 -8.41
C ARG A 94 -10.88 -21.93 -6.96
N ILE A 95 -9.82 -21.49 -6.29
CA ILE A 95 -9.57 -21.80 -4.89
C ILE A 95 -10.33 -20.77 -4.03
N ILE A 96 -11.11 -21.27 -3.07
CA ILE A 96 -11.82 -20.42 -2.09
C ILE A 96 -10.98 -20.37 -0.82
N GLY A 97 -10.84 -19.18 -0.23
CA GLY A 97 -10.22 -19.04 1.09
C GLY A 97 -8.69 -18.94 1.10
N TRP A 98 -8.01 -19.03 -0.05
CA TRP A 98 -6.55 -18.85 -0.13
C TRP A 98 -6.08 -17.49 0.41
N GLN A 99 -6.92 -16.45 0.35
CA GLN A 99 -6.58 -15.16 0.96
C GLN A 99 -6.47 -15.26 2.48
N ARG A 100 -7.28 -16.12 3.12
CA ARG A 100 -7.20 -16.37 4.56
C ARG A 100 -5.95 -17.17 4.90
N GLU A 101 -5.51 -18.07 4.04
CA GLU A 101 -4.24 -18.81 4.20
C GLU A 101 -3.03 -17.90 4.03
N TYR A 102 -3.02 -17.05 3.00
CA TYR A 102 -2.02 -15.99 2.83
C TYR A 102 -2.00 -15.08 4.05
N GLN A 103 -3.17 -14.59 4.47
CA GLN A 103 -3.28 -13.74 5.66
C GLN A 103 -2.82 -14.47 6.91
N ARG A 104 -3.14 -15.75 7.11
CA ARG A 104 -2.69 -16.54 8.26
C ARG A 104 -1.17 -16.68 8.26
N ALA A 105 -0.58 -17.09 7.14
CA ALA A 105 0.86 -17.23 6.97
C ALA A 105 1.60 -15.89 7.23
N GLN A 106 1.01 -14.75 6.85
CA GLN A 106 1.55 -13.43 7.14
C GLN A 106 1.26 -12.97 8.59
N ARG A 107 0.07 -13.27 9.13
CA ARG A 107 -0.40 -12.87 10.47
C ARG A 107 0.34 -13.61 11.57
N GLU A 108 0.67 -14.88 11.37
CA GLU A 108 1.49 -15.69 12.29
C GLU A 108 2.95 -15.20 12.33
N ARG A 109 3.39 -14.43 11.32
CA ARG A 109 4.79 -14.01 11.19
C ARG A 109 5.10 -12.61 11.70
N THR A 110 4.13 -11.69 11.83
CA THR A 110 4.48 -10.30 12.21
C THR A 110 3.35 -9.50 12.85
N ALA A 111 3.64 -8.84 13.98
CA ALA A 111 2.77 -7.83 14.56
C ALA A 111 2.89 -6.52 13.76
N PRO A 112 1.82 -5.76 13.48
CA PRO A 112 1.92 -4.51 12.71
C PRO A 112 2.85 -3.47 13.35
N ARG A 113 2.98 -3.50 14.69
CA ARG A 113 3.94 -2.66 15.42
C ARG A 113 5.39 -3.07 15.23
N SER A 114 5.69 -4.35 14.98
CA SER A 114 7.06 -4.77 14.64
C SER A 114 7.44 -4.43 13.19
N LEU A 115 6.48 -3.94 12.39
CA LEU A 115 6.68 -3.34 11.08
C LEU A 115 6.76 -1.81 11.14
N ALA A 116 6.77 -1.22 12.34
CA ALA A 116 6.90 0.22 12.53
C ALA A 116 8.37 0.60 12.73
N LEU A 117 8.80 1.70 12.13
CA LEU A 117 10.08 2.30 12.49
C LEU A 117 10.12 2.65 13.99
N PRO A 118 11.28 2.49 14.66
CA PRO A 118 11.41 2.71 16.11
C PRO A 118 11.00 4.11 16.58
N GLY A 119 11.17 5.12 15.71
CA GLY A 119 10.78 6.50 16.03
C GLY A 119 11.25 7.51 14.97
N PRO A 120 11.03 8.81 15.22
CA PRO A 120 11.36 9.89 14.29
C PRO A 120 12.83 9.91 13.85
N ALA A 121 13.77 9.65 14.78
CA ALA A 121 15.20 9.61 14.45
C ALA A 121 15.56 8.50 13.44
N ALA A 122 14.89 7.34 13.48
CA ALA A 122 15.10 6.29 12.49
C ALA A 122 14.54 6.68 11.11
N LEU A 123 13.39 7.36 11.09
CA LEU A 123 12.81 7.92 9.86
C LEU A 123 13.72 9.00 9.25
N ASP A 124 14.28 9.89 10.06
CA ASP A 124 15.19 10.93 9.57
C ASP A 124 16.49 10.34 9.04
N ARG A 125 17.04 9.32 9.69
CA ARG A 125 18.19 8.56 9.16
C ARG A 125 17.85 7.88 7.83
N LEU A 126 16.72 7.20 7.75
CA LEU A 126 16.26 6.57 6.50
C LEU A 126 16.13 7.60 5.37
N ALA A 127 15.42 8.69 5.62
CA ALA A 127 15.23 9.76 4.64
C ALA A 127 16.56 10.37 4.18
N ALA A 128 17.47 10.67 5.11
CA ALA A 128 18.78 11.22 4.78
C ALA A 128 19.65 10.24 3.97
N ARG A 129 19.65 8.95 4.32
CA ARG A 129 20.42 7.93 3.59
C ARG A 129 19.87 7.69 2.19
N LEU A 130 18.56 7.71 2.00
CA LEU A 130 17.93 7.60 0.67
C LEU A 130 18.33 8.76 -0.25
N VAL A 131 18.37 10.00 0.27
CA VAL A 131 18.82 11.18 -0.50
C VAL A 131 20.32 11.11 -0.80
N GLN A 132 21.15 10.69 0.16
CA GLN A 132 22.59 10.54 -0.05
C GLN A 132 22.94 9.46 -1.08
N ARG A 133 22.12 8.39 -1.13
CA ARG A 133 22.28 7.28 -2.07
C ARG A 133 21.79 7.65 -3.47
N SER A 134 20.81 8.55 -3.57
CA SER A 134 20.21 8.88 -4.86
C SER A 134 21.23 9.64 -5.73
N PRO A 135 21.43 9.24 -7.01
CA PRO A 135 22.40 9.90 -7.89
C PRO A 135 22.10 11.39 -8.13
N ASP A 136 20.83 11.78 -7.98
CA ASP A 136 20.35 13.14 -8.16
C ASP A 136 20.48 14.02 -6.90
N GLY A 137 20.77 13.44 -5.74
CA GLY A 137 20.76 14.15 -4.45
C GLY A 137 19.45 14.89 -4.14
N TYR A 138 18.33 14.47 -4.74
CA TYR A 138 17.08 15.21 -4.67
C TYR A 138 16.43 15.09 -3.28
N GLU A 139 16.54 16.15 -2.48
CA GLU A 139 15.97 16.26 -1.13
C GLU A 139 14.47 15.94 -1.05
N GLY A 140 13.74 16.12 -2.16
CA GLY A 140 12.32 15.79 -2.23
C GLY A 140 12.02 14.31 -1.95
N TRP A 141 12.97 13.39 -2.18
CA TRP A 141 12.82 11.98 -1.80
C TRP A 141 12.67 11.81 -0.29
N GLY A 142 13.51 12.47 0.50
CA GLY A 142 13.44 12.45 1.95
C GLY A 142 12.11 13.02 2.47
N ASP A 143 11.64 14.11 1.85
CA ASP A 143 10.37 14.75 2.21
C ASP A 143 9.16 13.85 1.91
N ILE A 144 9.15 13.14 0.78
CA ILE A 144 8.11 12.16 0.43
C ILE A 144 8.06 11.05 1.48
N VAL A 145 9.22 10.50 1.86
CA VAL A 145 9.35 9.42 2.86
C VAL A 145 8.85 9.86 4.22
N ARG A 146 9.26 11.04 4.69
CA ARG A 146 8.79 11.61 5.96
C ARG A 146 7.29 11.84 5.97
N PHE A 147 6.75 12.45 4.91
CA PHE A 147 5.34 12.74 4.81
C PHE A 147 4.49 11.47 4.79
N ALA A 148 4.90 10.45 4.02
CA ALA A 148 4.23 9.15 3.97
C ALA A 148 4.18 8.48 5.36
N ALA A 149 5.30 8.50 6.09
CA ALA A 149 5.37 7.94 7.45
C ALA A 149 4.48 8.70 8.44
N TRP A 150 4.44 10.02 8.43
CA TRP A 150 3.64 10.78 9.40
C TRP A 150 2.14 10.69 9.18
N THR A 151 1.73 10.46 7.93
CA THR A 151 0.31 10.46 7.49
C THR A 151 -0.26 9.06 7.26
N ALA A 152 0.56 8.01 7.38
CA ALA A 152 0.18 6.64 7.03
C ALA A 152 -0.38 6.52 5.59
N SER A 153 0.16 7.32 4.67
CA SER A 153 -0.25 7.31 3.27
C SER A 153 0.68 6.44 2.42
N ARG A 154 0.15 5.98 1.29
CA ARG A 154 0.95 5.30 0.28
C ARG A 154 1.70 6.34 -0.55
N PHE A 155 2.87 5.99 -1.08
CA PHE A 155 3.64 6.91 -1.95
C PHE A 155 2.85 7.39 -3.17
N SER A 156 1.95 6.57 -3.72
CA SER A 156 1.07 6.96 -4.82
C SER A 156 0.07 8.04 -4.43
N GLU A 157 -0.38 8.09 -3.17
CA GLU A 157 -1.27 9.12 -2.65
C GLU A 157 -0.49 10.43 -2.44
N VAL A 158 0.72 10.33 -1.87
CA VAL A 158 1.64 11.48 -1.73
C VAL A 158 2.00 12.07 -3.09
N SER A 159 2.28 11.22 -4.07
CA SER A 159 2.54 11.67 -5.44
C SER A 159 1.35 12.42 -6.01
N ALA A 160 0.13 11.99 -5.72
CA ALA A 160 -1.08 12.59 -6.27
C ALA A 160 -1.53 13.87 -5.54
N LEU A 161 -0.97 14.20 -4.37
CA LEU A 161 -1.36 15.29 -3.49
C LEU A 161 -1.25 16.68 -4.13
N ARG A 162 -2.37 17.43 -4.11
CA ARG A 162 -2.44 18.83 -4.57
C ARG A 162 -2.66 19.79 -3.41
N ALA A 163 -2.30 21.06 -3.62
CA ALA A 163 -2.45 22.12 -2.62
C ALA A 163 -3.89 22.25 -2.11
N GLY A 164 -4.88 22.15 -2.99
CA GLY A 164 -6.29 22.22 -2.65
C GLY A 164 -6.87 21.00 -1.94
N ASP A 165 -6.10 19.91 -1.77
CA ASP A 165 -6.52 18.75 -0.97
C ASP A 165 -6.21 18.96 0.53
N ILE A 166 -5.49 20.02 0.89
CA ILE A 166 -5.15 20.37 2.28
C ILE A 166 -6.09 21.47 2.78
N ASP A 167 -6.71 21.24 3.93
CA ASP A 167 -7.36 22.28 4.71
C ASP A 167 -6.32 22.93 5.64
N PRO A 168 -5.92 24.19 5.41
CA PRO A 168 -4.93 24.87 6.25
C PRO A 168 -5.49 25.37 7.59
N VAL A 169 -6.82 25.37 7.78
CA VAL A 169 -7.48 25.77 9.03
C VAL A 169 -7.42 24.59 10.01
N ASP A 170 -8.00 23.47 9.61
CA ASP A 170 -8.08 22.27 10.45
C ASP A 170 -6.82 21.39 10.34
N TRP A 171 -5.91 21.73 9.43
CA TRP A 171 -4.72 20.95 9.10
C TRP A 171 -5.07 19.49 8.81
N THR A 172 -6.00 19.30 7.88
CA THR A 172 -6.39 17.97 7.41
C THR A 172 -6.08 17.81 5.94
N TRP A 173 -5.85 16.57 5.53
CA TRP A 173 -5.65 16.18 4.15
C TRP A 173 -6.80 15.28 3.70
N ASP A 174 -7.53 15.70 2.65
CA ASP A 174 -8.49 14.86 1.94
C ASP A 174 -7.77 13.95 0.92
N VAL A 175 -7.55 12.69 1.29
CA VAL A 175 -6.95 11.68 0.43
C VAL A 175 -8.00 11.19 -0.57
N CYS A 176 -8.11 11.88 -1.70
CA CYS A 176 -9.12 11.60 -2.71
C CYS A 176 -8.57 10.97 -4.01
N ARG A 177 -7.26 10.84 -4.16
CA ARG A 177 -6.60 10.43 -5.41
C ARG A 177 -5.26 9.74 -5.16
N HIS A 178 -4.81 8.96 -6.15
CA HIS A 178 -3.50 8.31 -6.16
C HIS A 178 -2.95 8.22 -7.59
N THR A 179 -1.63 8.19 -7.72
CA THR A 179 -0.94 8.06 -9.00
C THR A 179 -0.74 6.59 -9.35
N VAL A 180 -1.13 6.20 -10.56
CA VAL A 180 -0.98 4.85 -11.10
C VAL A 180 -0.24 4.88 -12.43
N PHE A 181 0.43 3.77 -12.75
CA PHE A 181 1.04 3.57 -14.04
C PHE A 181 0.01 3.01 -15.02
N VAL A 182 -0.30 3.77 -16.08
CA VAL A 182 -1.19 3.37 -17.17
C VAL A 182 -0.38 3.24 -18.47
N PRO A 183 -0.84 2.53 -19.51
CA PRO A 183 -0.22 2.65 -20.83
C PRO A 183 -0.17 4.12 -21.25
N GLY A 184 1.03 4.62 -21.54
CA GLY A 184 1.27 6.04 -21.81
C GLY A 184 1.79 6.86 -20.62
N GLY A 185 2.03 6.24 -19.46
CA GLY A 185 2.77 6.85 -18.34
C GLY A 185 1.96 6.98 -17.05
N LEU A 186 2.37 7.92 -16.19
CA LEU A 186 1.75 8.11 -14.87
C LEU A 186 0.49 9.00 -14.95
N ARG A 187 -0.61 8.51 -14.38
CA ARG A 187 -1.90 9.22 -14.31
C ARG A 187 -2.44 9.24 -12.88
N ASP A 188 -3.13 10.33 -12.54
CA ASP A 188 -3.86 10.42 -11.26
C ASP A 188 -5.26 9.80 -11.42
N CYS A 189 -5.61 8.86 -10.55
CA CYS A 189 -6.93 8.25 -10.47
C CYS A 189 -7.58 8.60 -9.13
N GLY A 190 -8.84 9.06 -9.20
CA GLY A 190 -9.63 9.35 -8.01
C GLY A 190 -10.10 8.09 -7.30
N TYR A 191 -10.12 8.11 -5.98
CA TYR A 191 -10.78 7.07 -5.19
C TYR A 191 -12.30 7.24 -5.26
N ARG A 192 -13.03 6.12 -5.38
CA ARG A 192 -14.49 6.07 -5.24
C ARG A 192 -14.86 5.37 -3.94
N GLY A 193 -15.86 5.88 -3.22
CA GLY A 193 -16.40 5.24 -2.02
C GLY A 193 -15.43 5.19 -0.83
N LYS A 194 -15.26 4.00 -0.23
CA LYS A 194 -14.64 3.79 1.10
C LYS A 194 -13.14 4.13 1.20
N SER A 195 -12.46 4.38 0.07
CA SER A 195 -11.01 4.66 0.04
C SER A 195 -10.67 6.14 0.13
N ARG A 196 -11.63 7.04 -0.12
CA ARG A 196 -11.48 8.47 0.19
C ARG A 196 -11.59 8.67 1.69
N ARG A 197 -10.64 9.39 2.27
CA ARG A 197 -10.53 9.56 3.72
C ARG A 197 -9.83 10.86 4.08
N THR A 198 -10.10 11.35 5.28
CA THR A 198 -9.45 12.54 5.83
C THR A 198 -8.34 12.11 6.79
N VAL A 199 -7.14 12.63 6.61
CA VAL A 199 -5.98 12.37 7.45
C VAL A 199 -5.60 13.66 8.20
N PRO A 200 -5.54 13.64 9.55
CA PRO A 200 -5.06 14.79 10.30
C PRO A 200 -3.56 14.97 10.10
N LEU A 201 -3.12 16.19 9.78
CA LEU A 201 -1.72 16.54 9.67
C LEU A 201 -1.19 16.96 11.04
N ARG A 202 -0.21 16.22 11.55
CA ARG A 202 0.50 16.54 12.80
C ARG A 202 1.59 17.60 12.57
N PRO A 203 2.10 18.28 13.62
CA PRO A 203 3.02 19.41 13.50
C PRO A 203 4.19 19.19 12.53
N ALA A 204 4.84 18.04 12.57
CA ALA A 204 5.94 17.72 11.65
C ALA A 204 5.52 17.74 10.16
N ALA A 205 4.35 17.19 9.83
CA ALA A 205 3.81 17.23 8.47
C ALA A 205 3.39 18.65 8.07
N ARG A 206 2.84 19.44 9.01
CA ARG A 206 2.47 20.84 8.76
C ARG A 206 3.70 21.68 8.40
N MET A 207 4.78 21.53 9.18
CA MET A 207 6.04 22.23 8.95
C MET A 207 6.63 21.89 7.58
N LEU A 208 6.61 20.61 7.20
CA LEU A 208 7.09 20.15 5.90
C LEU A 208 6.30 20.73 4.72
N LEU A 209 4.99 20.95 4.90
CA LEU A 209 4.11 21.50 3.87
C LEU A 209 4.09 23.03 3.82
N ALA A 210 4.45 23.72 4.91
CA ALA A 210 4.23 25.16 5.05
C ALA A 210 4.87 26.00 3.92
N ALA A 211 6.09 25.67 3.48
CA ALA A 211 6.74 26.36 2.36
C ALA A 211 6.05 26.06 1.02
N ARG A 212 5.67 24.79 0.79
CA ARG A 212 5.01 24.33 -0.43
C ARG A 212 3.63 24.94 -0.61
N LEU A 213 2.84 25.00 0.47
CA LEU A 213 1.52 25.63 0.48
C LEU A 213 1.61 27.14 0.21
N ARG A 214 2.59 27.84 0.79
CA ARG A 214 2.83 29.27 0.50
C ARG A 214 3.19 29.51 -0.96
N ALA A 215 4.00 28.63 -1.56
CA ALA A 215 4.35 28.70 -2.98
C ALA A 215 3.13 28.41 -3.88
N ALA A 216 2.26 27.48 -3.47
CA ALA A 216 1.06 27.07 -4.20
C ALA A 216 -0.22 27.89 -3.90
N ARG A 217 -0.09 29.03 -3.19
CA ARG A 217 -1.23 29.80 -2.65
C ARG A 217 -2.32 30.19 -3.67
N HIS A 218 -1.95 30.35 -4.94
CA HIS A 218 -2.86 30.71 -6.03
C HIS A 218 -3.08 29.58 -7.04
N THR A 219 -2.57 28.39 -6.76
CA THR A 219 -2.59 27.24 -7.66
C THR A 219 -3.06 26.00 -6.89
N PRO A 220 -4.37 25.88 -6.59
CA PRO A 220 -4.91 24.77 -5.82
C PRO A 220 -4.68 23.40 -6.48
N GLN A 221 -4.47 23.37 -7.80
CA GLN A 221 -4.12 22.15 -8.54
C GLN A 221 -2.62 21.84 -8.55
N ALA A 222 -1.77 22.70 -7.99
CA ALA A 222 -0.33 22.47 -7.92
C ALA A 222 -0.04 21.28 -7.02
N ARG A 223 0.89 20.45 -7.49
CA ARG A 223 1.33 19.25 -6.78
C ARG A 223 2.32 19.65 -5.68
N LEU A 224 2.13 19.15 -4.47
CA LEU A 224 3.00 19.49 -3.33
C LEU A 224 4.29 18.67 -3.29
N PHE A 225 4.26 17.45 -3.84
CA PHE A 225 5.42 16.55 -3.93
C PHE A 225 5.63 16.09 -5.36
N THR A 226 6.83 16.30 -5.89
CA THR A 226 7.18 15.96 -7.27
C THR A 226 8.39 15.04 -7.32
N GLY A 227 8.61 14.38 -8.45
CA GLY A 227 9.93 13.81 -8.76
C GLY A 227 10.95 14.90 -9.11
N PRO A 228 12.22 14.53 -9.36
CA PRO A 228 13.31 15.46 -9.67
C PRO A 228 13.03 16.37 -10.88
N THR A 229 12.23 15.88 -11.83
CA THR A 229 11.82 16.61 -13.05
C THR A 229 10.58 17.49 -12.86
N GLY A 230 10.08 17.65 -11.62
CA GLY A 230 8.87 18.43 -11.32
C GLY A 230 7.55 17.72 -11.64
N GLY A 231 7.62 16.47 -12.11
CA GLY A 231 6.46 15.66 -12.49
C GLY A 231 5.92 14.74 -11.40
N ARG A 232 5.03 13.83 -11.82
CA ARG A 232 4.60 12.68 -11.00
C ARG A 232 5.77 11.74 -10.75
N PHE A 233 5.71 11.01 -9.66
CA PHE A 233 6.60 9.89 -9.39
C PHE A 233 5.80 8.63 -9.09
N SER A 234 6.42 7.48 -9.17
CA SER A 234 5.83 6.20 -8.82
C SER A 234 6.64 5.54 -7.72
N THR A 235 6.03 4.60 -6.99
CA THR A 235 6.77 3.82 -5.98
C THR A 235 7.98 3.09 -6.59
N PRO A 236 7.86 2.41 -7.76
CA PRO A 236 9.03 1.79 -8.40
C PRO A 236 10.13 2.81 -8.70
N LEU A 237 9.78 3.98 -9.26
CA LEU A 237 10.75 5.02 -9.60
C LEU A 237 11.45 5.56 -8.35
N LEU A 238 10.71 5.80 -7.26
CA LEU A 238 11.30 6.23 -5.98
C LEU A 238 12.28 5.17 -5.46
N ARG A 239 11.88 3.89 -5.47
CA ARG A 239 12.71 2.80 -4.95
C ARG A 239 13.99 2.61 -5.76
N GLU A 240 13.87 2.66 -7.08
CA GLU A 240 15.00 2.58 -8.01
C GLU A 240 15.94 3.79 -7.84
N ALA A 241 15.41 5.02 -7.85
CA ALA A 241 16.21 6.24 -7.76
C ALA A 241 16.99 6.37 -6.44
N THR A 242 16.46 5.81 -5.35
CA THR A 242 17.04 5.94 -4.00
C THR A 242 17.84 4.72 -3.55
N GLY A 243 17.83 3.61 -4.31
CA GLY A 243 18.37 2.33 -3.84
C GLY A 243 17.66 1.86 -2.57
N TRP A 244 16.34 1.98 -2.53
CA TRP A 244 15.52 1.76 -1.33
C TRP A 244 15.83 0.42 -0.68
N ASP A 245 15.91 -0.64 -1.49
CA ASP A 245 16.03 -2.00 -1.01
C ASP A 245 17.38 -2.21 -0.29
N GLU A 246 18.47 -1.69 -0.85
CA GLU A 246 19.79 -1.72 -0.22
C GLU A 246 19.83 -0.88 1.05
N VAL A 247 19.24 0.32 1.03
CA VAL A 247 19.26 1.25 2.18
C VAL A 247 18.45 0.70 3.35
N VAL A 248 17.28 0.10 3.11
CA VAL A 248 16.49 -0.47 4.21
C VAL A 248 17.14 -1.72 4.79
N VAL A 249 17.88 -2.50 4.00
CA VAL A 249 18.69 -3.63 4.51
C VAL A 249 19.87 -3.11 5.34
N GLU A 250 20.62 -2.12 4.82
CA GLU A 250 21.74 -1.48 5.52
C GLU A 250 21.33 -0.94 6.90
N LEU A 251 20.13 -0.37 7.00
CA LEU A 251 19.60 0.20 8.24
C LEU A 251 18.85 -0.79 9.14
N GLY A 252 18.78 -2.07 8.77
CA GLY A 252 18.12 -3.11 9.56
C GLY A 252 16.58 -2.99 9.58
N HIS A 253 16.00 -2.50 8.49
CA HIS A 253 14.56 -2.28 8.31
C HIS A 253 14.00 -3.11 7.15
N GLU A 254 14.46 -4.36 7.00
CA GLU A 254 14.11 -5.29 5.91
C GLU A 254 12.59 -5.50 5.74
N PHE A 255 11.81 -5.29 6.80
CA PHE A 255 10.36 -5.32 6.73
C PHE A 255 9.76 -4.29 5.74
N LEU A 256 10.48 -3.19 5.49
CA LEU A 256 10.12 -2.15 4.50
C LEU A 256 10.36 -2.58 3.05
N LEU A 257 10.98 -3.73 2.81
CA LEU A 257 11.07 -4.29 1.46
C LEU A 257 9.67 -4.69 0.95
N ARG A 258 8.84 -5.23 1.85
CA ARG A 258 7.51 -5.81 1.53
C ARG A 258 6.36 -4.85 1.83
N GLN A 259 6.52 -4.03 2.85
CA GLN A 259 5.51 -3.09 3.32
C GLN A 259 6.01 -1.66 3.11
N ASP A 260 5.11 -0.72 2.82
CA ASP A 260 5.47 0.69 2.84
C ASP A 260 5.51 1.23 4.29
N LEU A 261 5.63 2.55 4.44
CA LEU A 261 5.66 3.20 5.75
C LEU A 261 4.27 3.31 6.40
N ARG A 262 3.22 2.75 5.79
CA ARG A 262 1.86 2.85 6.33
C ARG A 262 1.72 2.20 7.71
N PRO A 263 2.25 0.99 7.99
CA PRO A 263 2.18 0.42 9.33
C PRO A 263 2.91 1.27 10.37
N THR A 264 4.03 1.91 9.98
CA THR A 264 4.74 2.90 10.80
C THR A 264 3.82 4.06 11.14
N GLY A 265 3.20 4.68 10.13
CA GLY A 265 2.30 5.82 10.33
C GLY A 265 1.08 5.49 11.18
N LEU A 266 0.41 4.36 10.93
CA LEU A 266 -0.74 3.92 11.72
C LEU A 266 -0.36 3.68 13.17
N THR A 267 0.80 3.04 13.42
CA THR A 267 1.32 2.83 14.78
C THR A 267 1.60 4.15 15.48
N TRP A 268 2.19 5.12 14.78
CA TRP A 268 2.51 6.42 15.36
C TRP A 268 1.29 7.32 15.55
N LEU A 269 0.28 7.24 14.70
CA LEU A 269 -1.00 7.92 14.90
C LEU A 269 -1.73 7.35 16.12
N ALA A 270 -1.75 6.02 16.26
CA ALA A 270 -2.27 5.35 17.43
C ALA A 270 -1.54 5.76 18.71
N ALA A 271 -0.20 5.76 18.69
CA ALA A 271 0.62 6.16 19.84
C ALA A 271 0.44 7.64 20.22
N ALA A 272 0.08 8.50 19.26
CA ALA A 272 -0.21 9.91 19.52
C ALA A 272 -1.65 10.18 19.98
N GLY A 273 -2.43 9.14 20.28
CA GLY A 273 -3.78 9.30 20.81
C GLY A 273 -4.82 9.78 19.80
N VAL A 274 -4.58 9.60 18.50
CA VAL A 274 -5.60 9.91 17.48
C VAL A 274 -6.87 9.08 17.75
N PRO A 275 -8.07 9.69 17.76
CA PRO A 275 -9.31 8.97 18.05
C PRO A 275 -9.47 7.71 17.18
N LEU A 276 -9.98 6.62 17.76
CA LEU A 276 -10.12 5.34 17.06
C LEU A 276 -10.97 5.45 15.79
N SER A 277 -11.98 6.32 15.76
CA SER A 277 -12.79 6.60 14.57
C SER A 277 -11.93 7.16 13.43
N VAL A 278 -11.10 8.16 13.74
CA VAL A 278 -10.17 8.77 12.78
C VAL A 278 -9.11 7.76 12.36
N LEU A 279 -8.51 7.02 13.30
CA LEU A 279 -7.52 5.98 12.97
C LEU A 279 -8.14 4.89 12.07
N ASN A 280 -9.38 4.49 12.34
CA ASN A 280 -10.12 3.54 11.51
C ASN A 280 -10.31 4.07 10.09
N ASP A 281 -10.71 5.33 9.93
CA ASP A 281 -10.85 5.96 8.62
C ASP A 281 -9.49 6.07 7.89
N VAL A 282 -8.42 6.51 8.56
CA VAL A 282 -7.06 6.57 8.01
C VAL A 282 -6.59 5.18 7.56
N ALA A 283 -6.92 4.14 8.33
CA ALA A 283 -6.59 2.75 8.03
C ALA A 283 -7.47 2.11 6.94
N GLU A 284 -8.41 2.86 6.33
CA GLU A 284 -9.39 2.37 5.35
C GLU A 284 -10.43 1.38 5.90
N ARG A 285 -10.88 1.65 7.12
CA ARG A 285 -11.98 0.95 7.81
C ARG A 285 -11.75 -0.56 7.92
N PRO A 286 -10.60 -1.02 8.46
CA PRO A 286 -10.36 -2.43 8.70
C PRO A 286 -11.30 -2.97 9.79
N SER A 287 -11.25 -4.28 10.02
CA SER A 287 -11.99 -4.84 11.16
C SER A 287 -11.47 -4.29 12.50
N PRO A 288 -12.30 -4.18 13.55
CA PRO A 288 -11.85 -3.73 14.87
C PRO A 288 -10.68 -4.56 15.42
N ALA A 289 -10.66 -5.87 15.14
CA ALA A 289 -9.57 -6.76 15.51
C ALA A 289 -8.24 -6.39 14.83
N GLU A 290 -8.28 -5.97 13.56
CA GLU A 290 -7.09 -5.52 12.82
C GLU A 290 -6.62 -4.15 13.31
N LEU A 291 -7.54 -3.23 13.58
CA LEU A 291 -7.21 -1.89 14.09
C LEU A 291 -6.52 -1.94 15.45
N ARG A 292 -7.01 -2.80 16.36
CA ARG A 292 -6.43 -3.00 17.71
C ARG A 292 -4.96 -3.40 17.68
N ARG A 293 -4.48 -4.03 16.60
CA ARG A 293 -3.08 -4.46 16.48
C ARG A 293 -2.09 -3.30 16.32
N TYR A 294 -2.56 -2.08 16.02
CA TYR A 294 -1.73 -0.87 16.00
C TYR A 294 -1.67 -0.16 17.35
N LEU A 295 -2.64 -0.42 18.23
CA LEU A 295 -2.73 0.23 19.54
C LEU A 295 -1.58 -0.23 20.43
N PRO A 296 -1.08 0.65 21.32
CA PRO A 296 -0.17 0.23 22.38
C PRO A 296 -0.85 -0.85 23.25
N PRO A 297 -0.08 -1.77 23.84
CA PRO A 297 -0.60 -2.68 24.85
C PRO A 297 -1.27 -1.88 25.97
N ALA A 298 -2.31 -2.44 26.59
CA ALA A 298 -3.17 -1.75 27.55
C ALA A 298 -2.48 -1.32 28.87
N ASP A 299 -1.17 -1.54 29.00
CA ASP A 299 -0.38 -1.21 30.18
C ASP A 299 0.58 -0.05 29.88
N GLY A 300 0.06 1.18 30.05
CA GLY A 300 0.80 2.44 30.04
C GLY A 300 -0.08 3.53 30.65
N PRO A 301 0.47 4.46 31.45
CA PRO A 301 -0.30 5.21 32.45
C PRO A 301 -1.47 5.93 31.81
N VAL A 302 -2.65 5.72 32.37
CA VAL A 302 -3.82 6.57 32.14
C VAL A 302 -3.33 8.01 32.38
N PRO A 303 -3.36 8.91 31.38
CA PRO A 303 -3.10 10.31 31.67
C PRO A 303 -4.16 10.72 32.69
N GLU A 304 -3.72 11.10 33.89
CA GLU A 304 -4.60 11.59 34.96
C GLU A 304 -5.58 12.57 34.33
N ALA A 305 -6.87 12.25 34.43
CA ALA A 305 -7.91 13.18 34.08
C ALA A 305 -7.68 14.43 34.95
N SER A 306 -7.23 15.52 34.34
CA SER A 306 -7.18 16.83 35.01
C SER A 306 -8.53 17.04 35.70
N PRO A 307 -8.57 17.31 37.01
CA PRO A 307 -9.82 17.51 37.71
C PRO A 307 -10.52 18.71 37.07
N GLY A 308 -11.64 18.43 36.41
CA GLY A 308 -12.45 19.44 35.75
C GLY A 308 -12.84 20.50 36.77
N VAL A 309 -12.51 21.75 36.46
CA VAL A 309 -13.05 22.92 37.15
C VAL A 309 -14.57 22.84 37.01
N PRO A 310 -15.34 22.77 38.12
CA PRO A 310 -16.79 22.74 38.04
C PRO A 310 -17.30 24.08 37.48
N PRO A 311 -18.38 24.06 36.68
CA PRO A 311 -18.91 25.28 36.07
C PRO A 311 -19.39 26.24 37.16
N GLN A 312 -18.90 27.49 37.10
CA GLN A 312 -19.41 28.59 37.92
C GLN A 312 -20.90 28.79 37.60
N ARG A 313 -21.76 28.52 38.59
CA ARG A 313 -23.16 28.91 38.55
C ARG A 313 -23.23 30.44 38.65
N SER A 314 -23.59 31.10 37.56
CA SER A 314 -24.04 32.48 37.56
C SER A 314 -25.40 32.56 38.30
N GLY A 315 -25.36 33.02 39.54
CA GLY A 315 -26.56 33.50 40.25
C GLY A 315 -27.04 34.84 39.69
N PRO A 316 -28.33 35.18 39.85
CA PRO A 316 -28.91 36.38 39.24
C PRO A 316 -28.42 37.64 39.97
N ARG A 317 -28.06 38.68 39.20
CA ARG A 317 -27.79 40.01 39.76
C ARG A 317 -29.12 40.71 40.13
N PRO A 318 -29.18 41.46 41.24
CA PRO A 318 -30.26 42.40 41.51
C PRO A 318 -30.21 43.62 40.59
#